data_AF-A0A944XA08-F1
#
_entry.id   AF-A0A944XA08-F1
#
_cell.length_a   1.000
_cell.length_b   1.000
_cell.length_c   1.000
_cell.angle_alpha   90.00
_cell.angle_beta   90.00
_cell.angle_gamma   90.00
#
_symmetry.space_group_name_H-M   'P 1'
#
loop_
_entity.id
_entity.type
_entity.pdbx_description
1 polymer ?
#
loop_
_entity_poly.entity_id
_entity_poly.type
_entity_poly.pdbx_seq_one_letter_code
_entity_poly.pdbx_strand_id
1 'polypeptide(L)'
;MTTLAWRHDPGIWRDTSKDLQAALIRHDQDLPALDRDDDERERMAAGLVSYIRAKGTTNHQPFQKSYGEALVRHCPDLHDTFHRIIVDQWKHQGKIGHYELYAGLVMGDQDPEILAPTLIEIHGLLQTWDNEGWCPWTPALWMRILWLGRDQLDSAETLTQQLQYIEAHLNDKARFQDREPFCLMHAIGLIDHPIAISLRDRFTEALMTRQEADGSWGDFSYITHTLIKHWAL
;
A
#
# COMPACT_ATOMS: atom_id res chain seq x y z
N MET A 1 -25.12 3.63 9.11
CA MET A 1 -23.72 3.95 9.46
C MET A 1 -23.45 3.34 10.82
N THR A 2 -22.57 2.34 10.88
CA THR A 2 -22.08 1.79 12.14
C THR A 2 -21.13 2.84 12.71
N THR A 3 -21.49 3.50 13.82
CA THR A 3 -20.58 4.44 14.48
C THR A 3 -19.41 3.65 15.03
N LEU A 4 -18.21 3.84 14.47
CA LEU A 4 -17.01 3.23 15.02
C LEU A 4 -16.66 3.90 16.35
N ALA A 5 -16.56 3.09 17.40
CA ALA A 5 -16.12 3.54 18.71
C ALA A 5 -14.60 3.42 18.79
N TRP A 6 -13.88 4.49 18.44
CA TRP A 6 -12.43 4.57 18.61
C TRP A 6 -12.05 4.37 20.09
N ARG A 7 -10.98 3.62 20.35
CA ARG A 7 -10.45 3.47 21.71
C ARG A 7 -9.87 4.79 22.21
N HIS A 8 -9.23 5.51 21.31
CA HIS A 8 -8.67 6.84 21.48
C HIS A 8 -9.00 7.67 20.23
N ASP A 9 -9.16 8.98 20.37
CA ASP A 9 -9.39 9.85 19.21
C ASP A 9 -8.15 9.82 18.28
N PRO A 10 -8.26 9.34 17.02
CA PRO A 10 -7.15 9.33 16.07
C PRO A 10 -6.58 10.74 15.78
N GLY A 11 -7.40 11.78 15.97
CA GLY A 11 -7.01 13.17 15.84
C GLY A 11 -5.92 13.59 16.82
N ILE A 12 -5.88 13.01 18.03
CA ILE A 12 -4.88 13.35 19.04
C ILE A 12 -3.46 13.03 18.54
N TRP A 13 -3.22 11.80 18.08
CA TRP A 13 -1.92 11.42 17.52
C TRP A 13 -1.58 12.26 16.28
N ARG A 14 -2.55 12.39 15.35
CA ARG A 14 -2.37 13.20 14.14
C ARG A 14 -2.01 14.66 14.45
N ASP A 15 -2.53 15.25 15.53
CA ASP A 15 -2.32 16.67 15.82
C ASP A 15 -1.08 16.93 16.69
N THR A 16 -0.50 15.88 17.29
CA THR A 16 0.61 16.01 18.24
C THR A 16 1.90 15.31 17.82
N SER A 17 1.82 14.27 16.99
CA SER A 17 3.00 13.52 16.57
C SER A 17 3.79 14.25 15.49
N LYS A 18 5.12 14.22 15.64
CA LYS A 18 6.10 14.71 14.64
C LYS A 18 6.68 13.59 13.78
N ASP A 19 6.08 12.39 13.82
CA ASP A 19 6.51 11.30 12.95
C ASP A 19 6.06 11.53 11.49
N LEU A 20 6.73 10.85 10.56
CA LEU A 20 6.46 10.96 9.12
C LEU A 20 5.02 10.59 8.76
N GLN A 21 4.43 9.58 9.41
CA GLN A 21 3.08 9.14 9.05
C GLN A 21 2.04 10.19 9.42
N ALA A 22 2.19 10.83 10.59
CA ALA A 22 1.35 11.94 11.00
C ALA A 22 1.50 13.13 10.04
N ALA A 23 2.74 13.47 9.63
CA ALA A 23 3.00 14.51 8.64
C ALA A 23 2.33 14.21 7.28
N LEU A 24 2.41 12.97 6.80
CA LEU A 24 1.77 12.53 5.56
C LEU A 24 0.24 12.59 5.62
N ILE A 25 -0.36 12.26 6.76
CA ILE A 25 -1.82 12.36 6.95
C ILE A 25 -2.26 13.83 7.00
N ARG A 26 -1.52 14.69 7.71
CA ARG A 26 -1.81 16.13 7.74
C ARG A 26 -1.79 16.71 6.32
N HIS A 27 -0.78 16.35 5.53
CA HIS A 27 -0.70 16.74 4.13
C HIS A 27 -1.88 16.20 3.30
N ASP A 28 -2.26 14.92 3.43
CA ASP A 28 -3.39 14.33 2.70
C ASP A 28 -4.76 14.95 3.05
N GLN A 29 -4.86 15.58 4.22
CA GLN A 29 -6.06 16.23 4.74
C GLN A 29 -6.03 17.76 4.60
N ASP A 30 -5.04 18.34 3.91
CA ASP A 30 -4.84 19.79 3.78
C ASP A 30 -4.78 20.52 5.15
N LEU A 31 -4.22 19.86 6.17
CA LEU A 31 -4.06 20.42 7.51
C LEU A 31 -2.74 21.19 7.65
N PRO A 32 -2.65 22.17 8.57
CA PRO A 32 -1.39 22.87 8.84
C PRO A 32 -0.27 21.90 9.23
N ALA A 33 0.89 22.08 8.61
CA ALA A 33 2.11 21.36 8.96
C ALA A 33 2.58 21.73 10.38
N LEU A 34 3.14 20.75 11.09
CA LEU A 34 3.88 20.97 12.32
C LEU A 34 5.36 21.29 12.02
N ASP A 35 6.02 21.87 13.01
CA ASP A 35 7.47 22.08 12.99
C ASP A 35 8.20 20.75 12.70
N ARG A 36 8.93 20.72 11.58
CA ARG A 36 9.69 19.60 10.96
C ARG A 36 8.95 18.65 10.02
N ASP A 37 7.67 18.87 9.73
CA ASP A 37 6.93 18.00 8.81
C ASP A 37 7.55 17.98 7.41
N ASP A 38 7.88 19.15 6.88
CA ASP A 38 8.49 19.28 5.55
C ASP A 38 9.92 18.72 5.55
N ASP A 39 10.72 18.99 6.58
CA ASP A 39 12.07 18.43 6.73
C ASP A 39 12.05 16.89 6.73
N GLU A 40 11.12 16.26 7.46
CA GLU A 40 10.99 14.81 7.53
C GLU A 40 10.52 14.21 6.20
N ARG A 41 9.57 14.87 5.51
CA ARG A 41 9.11 14.46 4.18
C ARG A 41 10.24 14.54 3.16
N GLU A 42 10.96 15.65 3.11
CA GLU A 42 12.10 15.86 2.21
C GLU A 42 13.22 14.85 2.48
N ARG A 43 13.58 14.63 3.75
CA ARG A 43 14.58 13.64 4.16
C ARG A 43 14.20 12.24 3.68
N MET A 44 12.94 11.87 3.80
CA MET A 44 12.45 10.54 3.42
C MET A 44 12.30 10.39 1.90
N ALA A 45 11.88 11.43 1.19
CA ALA A 45 11.86 11.47 -0.27
C ALA A 45 13.28 11.32 -0.84
N ALA A 46 14.25 12.08 -0.31
CA ALA A 46 15.66 11.96 -0.67
C ALA A 46 16.23 10.56 -0.35
N GLY A 47 15.85 10.01 0.81
CA GLY A 47 16.19 8.64 1.20
C GLY A 47 15.63 7.58 0.24
N LEU A 48 14.39 7.75 -0.23
CA LEU A 48 13.74 6.86 -1.19
C LEU A 48 14.46 6.90 -2.54
N VAL A 49 14.76 8.10 -3.06
CA VAL A 49 15.53 8.27 -4.31
C VAL A 49 16.91 7.63 -4.20
N SER A 50 17.63 7.91 -3.11
CA SER A 50 18.96 7.34 -2.86
C SER A 50 18.92 5.82 -2.78
N TYR A 51 17.92 5.28 -2.07
CA TYR A 51 17.71 3.84 -1.96
C TYR A 51 17.50 3.20 -3.34
N ILE A 52 16.62 3.75 -4.17
CA ILE A 52 16.33 3.18 -5.50
C ILE A 52 17.56 3.23 -6.40
N ARG A 53 18.28 4.36 -6.41
CA ARG A 53 19.51 4.53 -7.22
C ARG A 53 20.65 3.61 -6.78
N ALA A 54 20.82 3.38 -5.48
CA ALA A 54 21.98 2.68 -4.94
C ALA A 54 21.84 1.15 -4.90
N LYS A 55 20.61 0.62 -4.74
CA LYS A 55 20.45 -0.74 -4.19
C LYS A 55 19.97 -1.83 -5.11
N GLY A 56 19.65 -1.59 -6.39
CA GLY A 56 19.32 -2.67 -7.34
C GLY A 56 18.55 -3.81 -6.68
N THR A 57 17.34 -3.51 -6.19
CA THR A 57 16.31 -4.49 -5.81
C THR A 57 16.68 -5.60 -4.81
N THR A 58 17.39 -5.33 -3.70
CA THR A 58 17.54 -6.35 -2.63
C THR A 58 16.98 -5.99 -1.24
N ASN A 59 16.79 -4.70 -0.90
CA ASN A 59 16.36 -4.27 0.44
C ASN A 59 15.04 -3.48 0.45
N HIS A 60 13.97 -4.14 0.01
CA HIS A 60 12.56 -3.74 -0.24
C HIS A 60 11.80 -2.84 0.77
N GLN A 61 12.44 -2.18 1.73
CA GLN A 61 11.82 -1.62 2.93
C GLN A 61 10.86 -0.42 2.73
N PRO A 62 11.08 0.57 1.83
CA PRO A 62 10.29 1.80 1.89
C PRO A 62 8.86 1.65 1.36
N PHE A 63 8.59 0.72 0.43
CA PHE A 63 7.24 0.39 -0.02
C PHE A 63 6.59 -0.74 0.78
N GLN A 64 7.39 -1.53 1.50
CA GLN A 64 6.86 -2.49 2.47
C GLN A 64 6.22 -1.79 3.66
N LYS A 65 6.74 -0.61 4.03
CA LYS A 65 6.15 0.25 5.04
C LYS A 65 5.20 1.23 4.35
N SER A 66 3.96 1.25 4.82
CA SER A 66 2.82 2.12 4.48
C SER A 66 3.08 3.47 3.79
N TYR A 67 4.16 4.16 4.14
CA TYR A 67 4.47 5.51 3.69
C TYR A 67 5.11 5.63 2.30
N GLY A 68 5.65 4.55 1.71
CA GLY A 68 6.27 4.63 0.37
C GLY A 68 5.28 5.07 -0.71
N GLU A 69 4.06 4.56 -0.65
CA GLU A 69 2.96 5.00 -1.52
C GLU A 69 2.60 6.47 -1.30
N ALA A 70 2.48 6.88 -0.03
CA ALA A 70 2.15 8.26 0.34
C ALA A 70 3.16 9.25 -0.24
N LEU A 71 4.46 8.95 -0.09
CA LEU A 71 5.53 9.78 -0.61
C LEU A 71 5.43 9.92 -2.13
N VAL A 72 5.20 8.81 -2.83
CA VAL A 72 5.03 8.81 -4.28
C VAL A 72 3.82 9.63 -4.73
N ARG A 73 2.70 9.58 -3.98
CA ARG A 73 1.51 10.41 -4.27
C ARG A 73 1.73 11.90 -4.00
N HIS A 74 2.47 12.22 -2.94
CA HIS A 74 2.51 13.57 -2.36
C HIS A 74 3.79 14.37 -2.69
N CYS A 75 4.76 13.77 -3.37
CA CYS A 75 6.02 14.43 -3.72
C CYS A 75 6.24 14.42 -5.24
N PRO A 76 5.85 15.49 -5.96
CA PRO A 76 5.98 15.58 -7.42
C PRO A 76 7.40 15.33 -7.94
N ASP A 77 8.44 15.76 -7.23
CA ASP A 77 9.84 15.55 -7.62
C ASP A 77 10.25 14.06 -7.65
N LEU A 78 9.52 13.22 -6.90
CA LEU A 78 9.70 11.77 -6.99
C LEU A 78 9.18 11.25 -8.33
N HIS A 79 8.13 11.83 -8.90
CA HIS A 79 7.53 11.35 -10.13
C HIS A 79 8.52 11.33 -11.29
N ASP A 80 9.17 12.46 -11.56
CA ASP A 80 10.19 12.55 -12.62
C ASP A 80 11.37 11.60 -12.38
N THR A 81 11.72 11.39 -11.10
CA THR A 81 12.83 10.50 -10.74
C THR A 81 12.47 9.04 -10.92
N PHE A 82 11.29 8.63 -10.48
CA PHE A 82 10.78 7.27 -10.67
C PHE A 82 10.56 6.97 -12.15
N HIS A 83 9.97 7.90 -12.91
CA HIS A 83 9.74 7.73 -14.34
C HIS A 83 11.06 7.43 -15.09
N ARG A 84 12.12 8.20 -14.83
CA ARG A 84 13.45 7.91 -15.41
C ARG A 84 13.96 6.52 -15.05
N ILE A 85 13.83 6.12 -13.78
CA ILE A 85 14.29 4.82 -13.30
C ILE A 85 13.50 3.68 -13.95
N ILE A 86 12.18 3.82 -14.05
CA ILE A 86 11.27 2.89 -14.72
C ILE A 86 11.68 2.71 -16.19
N VAL A 87 11.86 3.81 -16.91
CA VAL A 87 12.28 3.80 -18.33
C VAL A 87 13.66 3.17 -18.50
N ASP A 88 14.63 3.50 -17.64
CA ASP A 88 15.98 2.95 -17.71
C ASP A 88 16.00 1.44 -17.41
N GLN A 89 15.27 0.98 -16.38
CA GLN A 89 15.13 -0.44 -16.09
C GLN A 89 14.51 -1.19 -17.26
N TRP A 90 13.40 -0.68 -17.81
CA TRP A 90 12.72 -1.29 -18.94
C TRP A 90 13.63 -1.39 -20.17
N LYS A 91 14.36 -0.32 -20.53
CA LYS A 91 15.30 -0.34 -21.66
C LYS A 91 16.43 -1.36 -21.48
N HIS A 92 16.86 -1.61 -20.25
CA HIS A 92 17.96 -2.53 -19.96
C HIS A 92 17.53 -3.99 -19.78
N GLN A 93 16.33 -4.24 -19.26
CA GLN A 93 15.89 -5.57 -18.83
C GLN A 93 14.66 -6.08 -19.58
N GLY A 94 13.99 -5.23 -20.38
CA GLY A 94 12.70 -5.52 -21.02
C GLY A 94 11.52 -5.58 -20.05
N LYS A 95 11.75 -5.31 -18.76
CA LYS A 95 10.75 -5.27 -17.69
C LYS A 95 11.26 -4.41 -16.52
N ILE A 96 10.37 -4.10 -15.59
CA ILE A 96 10.67 -3.33 -14.37
C ILE A 96 10.41 -4.18 -13.12
N GLY A 97 10.97 -3.77 -11.98
CA GLY A 97 10.69 -4.41 -10.69
C GLY A 97 9.24 -4.20 -10.22
N HIS A 98 8.75 -5.05 -9.31
CA HIS A 98 7.36 -4.97 -8.81
C HIS A 98 7.07 -3.66 -8.07
N TYR A 99 8.06 -3.11 -7.35
CA TYR A 99 7.90 -1.87 -6.62
C TYR A 99 7.94 -0.65 -7.52
N GLU A 100 8.76 -0.69 -8.57
CA GLU A 100 8.79 0.29 -9.64
C GLU A 100 7.48 0.30 -10.44
N LEU A 101 6.93 -0.88 -10.75
CA LEU A 101 5.60 -1.02 -11.33
C LEU A 101 4.53 -0.42 -10.42
N TYR A 102 4.54 -0.76 -9.12
CA TYR A 102 3.58 -0.21 -8.17
C TYR A 102 3.66 1.32 -8.09
N ALA A 103 4.88 1.86 -8.01
CA ALA A 103 5.11 3.30 -7.99
C ALA A 103 4.57 3.97 -9.27
N GLY A 104 4.92 3.44 -10.45
CA GLY A 104 4.42 3.91 -11.75
C GLY A 104 2.90 3.99 -11.77
N LEU A 105 2.23 2.89 -11.41
CA LEU A 105 0.77 2.83 -11.36
C LEU A 105 0.15 3.82 -10.37
N VAL A 106 0.76 4.01 -9.20
CA VAL A 106 0.31 4.98 -8.18
C VAL A 106 0.44 6.44 -8.67
N MET A 107 1.49 6.75 -9.42
CA MET A 107 1.71 8.09 -9.99
C MET A 107 0.85 8.38 -11.22
N GLY A 108 0.19 7.34 -11.78
CA GLY A 108 -0.57 7.45 -13.01
C GLY A 108 0.30 7.37 -14.26
N ASP A 109 1.50 6.78 -14.20
CA ASP A 109 2.19 6.31 -15.40
C ASP A 109 1.33 5.19 -16.01
N GLN A 110 1.03 5.32 -17.30
CA GLN A 110 0.14 4.41 -18.03
C GLN A 110 0.75 3.90 -19.33
N ASP A 111 2.07 3.99 -19.51
CA ASP A 111 2.72 3.46 -20.73
C ASP A 111 2.61 1.92 -20.75
N PRO A 112 1.73 1.33 -21.59
CA PRO A 112 1.50 -0.11 -21.55
C PRO A 112 2.72 -0.89 -22.04
N GLU A 113 3.58 -0.30 -22.88
CA GLU A 113 4.79 -0.95 -23.38
C GLU A 113 5.79 -1.24 -22.25
N ILE A 114 5.83 -0.34 -21.27
CA ILE A 114 6.71 -0.42 -20.11
C ILE A 114 6.10 -1.34 -19.03
N LEU A 115 4.80 -1.18 -18.77
CA LEU A 115 4.14 -1.78 -17.59
C LEU A 115 3.62 -3.21 -17.85
N ALA A 116 3.16 -3.50 -19.07
CA ALA A 116 2.52 -4.78 -19.39
C ALA A 116 3.41 -6.02 -19.13
N PRO A 117 4.72 -6.03 -19.46
CA PRO A 117 5.56 -7.20 -19.22
C PRO A 117 5.57 -7.65 -17.75
N THR A 118 5.75 -6.70 -16.82
CA THR A 118 5.76 -6.98 -15.38
C THR A 118 4.35 -7.26 -14.85
N LEU A 119 3.30 -6.62 -15.39
CA LEU A 119 1.91 -6.94 -15.04
C LEU A 119 1.55 -8.39 -15.38
N ILE A 120 1.92 -8.86 -16.58
CA ILE A 120 1.69 -10.23 -17.03
C ILE A 120 2.44 -11.24 -16.15
N GLU A 121 3.69 -10.94 -15.78
CA GLU A 121 4.47 -11.75 -14.84
C GLU A 121 3.75 -11.89 -13.49
N ILE A 122 3.32 -10.78 -12.89
CA ILE A 122 2.61 -10.78 -11.60
C ILE A 122 1.28 -11.55 -11.70
N HIS A 123 0.55 -11.38 -12.80
CA HIS A 123 -0.69 -12.12 -13.03
C HIS A 123 -0.45 -13.63 -13.04
N GLY A 124 0.56 -14.11 -13.78
CA GLY A 124 0.93 -15.54 -13.79
C GLY A 124 1.43 -16.05 -12.44
N LEU A 125 2.16 -15.21 -11.68
CA LEU A 125 2.59 -15.55 -10.33
C LEU A 125 1.41 -15.71 -9.37
N LEU A 126 0.43 -14.81 -9.41
CA LEU A 126 -0.77 -14.90 -8.57
C LEU A 126 -1.68 -16.07 -8.96
N GLN A 127 -1.70 -16.51 -10.22
CA GLN A 127 -2.47 -17.70 -10.63
C GLN A 127 -1.91 -19.01 -10.06
N THR A 128 -0.60 -19.09 -9.89
CA THR A 128 0.08 -20.30 -9.40
C THR A 128 0.41 -20.23 -7.91
N TRP A 129 0.04 -19.14 -7.23
CA TRP A 129 0.35 -18.94 -5.84
C TRP A 129 -0.51 -19.82 -4.93
N ASP A 130 0.13 -20.82 -4.31
CA ASP A 130 -0.47 -21.79 -3.40
C ASP A 130 -0.57 -21.30 -1.94
N ASN A 131 -0.13 -20.07 -1.68
CA ASN A 131 -0.13 -19.42 -0.38
C ASN A 131 0.71 -20.10 0.73
N GLU A 132 1.46 -21.18 0.49
CA GLU A 132 2.10 -21.95 1.58
C GLU A 132 3.44 -21.35 2.08
N GLY A 133 3.53 -20.95 3.35
CA GLY A 133 4.81 -20.61 4.00
C GLY A 133 5.39 -19.23 3.66
N TRP A 134 4.79 -18.50 2.73
CA TRP A 134 5.27 -17.18 2.28
C TRP A 134 4.74 -16.00 3.10
N CYS A 135 5.45 -14.89 2.97
CA CYS A 135 5.13 -13.62 3.60
C CYS A 135 3.93 -12.94 2.89
N PRO A 136 2.83 -12.58 3.57
CA PRO A 136 1.60 -12.06 2.96
C PRO A 136 1.77 -10.66 2.36
N TRP A 137 2.93 -10.03 2.56
CA TRP A 137 3.28 -8.73 1.99
C TRP A 137 3.44 -8.74 0.47
N THR A 138 4.08 -9.77 -0.07
CA THR A 138 4.29 -9.93 -1.51
C THR A 138 2.96 -10.07 -2.29
N PRO A 139 2.07 -11.01 -1.94
CA PRO A 139 0.79 -11.15 -2.64
C PRO A 139 -0.12 -9.94 -2.43
N ALA A 140 -0.09 -9.30 -1.25
CA ALA A 140 -0.80 -8.05 -1.01
C ALA A 140 -0.32 -6.94 -1.95
N LEU A 141 0.99 -6.85 -2.23
CA LEU A 141 1.52 -5.94 -3.24
C LEU A 141 1.02 -6.30 -4.65
N TRP A 142 1.09 -7.58 -5.02
CA TRP A 142 0.65 -8.04 -6.33
C TRP A 142 -0.83 -7.80 -6.61
N MET A 143 -1.71 -8.06 -5.63
CA MET A 143 -3.14 -7.77 -5.78
C MET A 143 -3.40 -6.28 -5.98
N ARG A 144 -2.67 -5.40 -5.28
CA ARG A 144 -2.76 -3.94 -5.49
C ARG A 144 -2.26 -3.53 -6.87
N ILE A 145 -1.17 -4.12 -7.34
CA ILE A 145 -0.63 -3.86 -8.67
C ILE A 145 -1.63 -4.28 -9.74
N LEU A 146 -2.20 -5.48 -9.66
CA LEU A 146 -3.21 -5.95 -10.62
C LEU A 146 -4.47 -5.08 -10.56
N TRP A 147 -4.89 -4.67 -9.36
CA TRP A 147 -6.01 -3.74 -9.21
C TRP A 147 -5.74 -2.39 -9.87
N LEU A 148 -4.59 -1.77 -9.62
CA LEU A 148 -4.25 -0.48 -10.24
C LEU A 148 -4.03 -0.59 -11.75
N GLY A 149 -3.48 -1.70 -12.23
CA GLY A 149 -3.22 -1.99 -13.65
C GLY A 149 -4.39 -2.61 -14.41
N ARG A 150 -5.59 -2.68 -13.82
CA ARG A 150 -6.76 -3.37 -14.39
C ARG A 150 -7.21 -2.85 -15.76
N ASP A 151 -6.89 -1.60 -16.08
CA ASP A 151 -7.21 -1.00 -17.39
C ASP A 151 -6.25 -1.49 -18.50
N GLN A 152 -5.11 -2.08 -18.13
CA GLN A 152 -4.09 -2.59 -19.05
C GLN A 152 -4.10 -4.13 -19.16
N LEU A 153 -4.54 -4.82 -18.10
CA LEU A 153 -4.59 -6.27 -18.04
C LEU A 153 -5.85 -6.74 -17.30
N ASP A 154 -6.71 -7.50 -17.99
CA ASP A 154 -7.83 -8.16 -17.34
C ASP A 154 -7.31 -9.25 -16.39
N SER A 155 -7.46 -8.97 -15.10
CA SER A 155 -7.01 -9.79 -13.98
C SER A 155 -8.13 -10.07 -12.99
N ALA A 156 -9.38 -9.80 -13.38
CA ALA A 156 -10.55 -9.88 -12.49
C ALA A 156 -10.74 -11.27 -11.90
N GLU A 157 -10.58 -12.32 -12.71
CA GLU A 157 -10.70 -13.71 -12.24
C GLU A 157 -9.60 -14.07 -11.23
N THR A 158 -8.35 -13.71 -11.51
CA THR A 158 -7.23 -13.97 -10.58
C THR A 158 -7.40 -13.22 -9.27
N LEU A 159 -7.83 -11.95 -9.31
CA LEU A 159 -8.16 -11.20 -8.10
C LEU A 159 -9.30 -11.86 -7.31
N THR A 160 -10.34 -12.34 -8.00
CA THR A 160 -11.47 -13.05 -7.37
C THR A 160 -10.99 -14.31 -6.65
N GLN A 161 -10.22 -15.16 -7.31
CA GLN A 161 -9.69 -16.41 -6.75
C GLN A 161 -8.83 -16.13 -5.50
N GLN A 162 -7.98 -15.11 -5.54
CA GLN A 162 -7.13 -14.75 -4.41
C GLN A 162 -7.92 -14.15 -3.24
N LEU A 163 -8.93 -13.31 -3.51
CA LEU A 163 -9.83 -12.80 -2.47
C LEU A 163 -10.61 -13.94 -1.80
N GLN A 164 -11.14 -14.89 -2.58
CA GLN A 164 -11.82 -16.09 -2.05
C GLN A 164 -10.90 -16.95 -1.20
N TYR A 165 -9.67 -17.16 -1.66
CA TYR A 165 -8.67 -17.91 -0.91
C TYR A 165 -8.40 -17.23 0.44
N ILE A 166 -8.13 -15.92 0.44
CA ILE A 166 -7.89 -15.17 1.67
C ILE A 166 -9.09 -15.28 2.59
N GLU A 167 -10.31 -15.04 2.10
CA GLU A 167 -11.54 -15.12 2.90
C GLU A 167 -11.71 -16.46 3.60
N ALA A 168 -11.47 -17.56 2.88
CA ALA A 168 -11.57 -18.92 3.40
C ALA A 168 -10.52 -19.26 4.47
N HIS A 169 -9.39 -18.54 4.50
CA HIS A 169 -8.25 -18.82 5.39
C HIS A 169 -8.05 -17.76 6.48
N LEU A 170 -8.89 -16.74 6.55
CA LEU A 170 -8.90 -15.80 7.67
C LEU A 170 -9.51 -16.45 8.91
N ASN A 171 -8.78 -16.41 10.02
CA ASN A 171 -9.34 -16.80 11.32
C ASN A 171 -10.30 -15.75 11.90
N ASP A 172 -10.88 -16.04 13.06
CA ASP A 172 -11.86 -15.16 13.73
C ASP A 172 -11.30 -13.77 14.10
N LYS A 173 -9.97 -13.62 14.14
CA LYS A 173 -9.28 -12.33 14.39
C LYS A 173 -8.87 -11.64 13.09
N ALA A 174 -9.44 -12.05 11.96
CA ALA A 174 -9.08 -11.62 10.62
C ALA A 174 -7.59 -11.79 10.30
N ARG A 175 -6.90 -12.76 10.92
CA ARG A 175 -5.50 -13.07 10.61
C ARG A 175 -5.43 -14.15 9.55
N PHE A 176 -4.47 -14.00 8.65
CA PHE A 176 -4.13 -14.97 7.63
C PHE A 176 -2.86 -15.71 8.04
N GLN A 177 -2.92 -17.04 8.19
CA GLN A 177 -1.79 -17.87 8.64
C GLN A 177 -1.11 -17.37 9.93
N ASP A 178 -1.91 -16.92 10.89
CA ASP A 178 -1.48 -16.30 12.16
C ASP A 178 -0.64 -15.01 12.03
N ARG A 179 -0.49 -14.48 10.82
CA ARG A 179 0.24 -13.24 10.56
C ARG A 179 -0.64 -12.01 10.74
N GLU A 180 0.03 -10.89 10.95
CA GLU A 180 -0.61 -9.59 11.12
C GLU A 180 -1.41 -9.18 9.86
N PRO A 181 -2.66 -8.70 10.01
CA PRO A 181 -3.55 -8.51 8.87
C PRO A 181 -3.31 -7.21 8.08
N PHE A 182 -2.54 -6.24 8.58
CA PHE A 182 -2.46 -4.89 8.01
C PHE A 182 -2.03 -4.84 6.55
N CYS A 183 -1.12 -5.74 6.12
CA CYS A 183 -0.73 -5.84 4.72
C CYS A 183 -1.91 -6.22 3.81
N LEU A 184 -2.74 -7.17 4.24
CA LEU A 184 -3.92 -7.62 3.53
C LEU A 184 -5.05 -6.58 3.62
N MET A 185 -5.21 -5.93 4.78
CA MET A 185 -6.16 -4.82 4.94
C MET A 185 -5.87 -3.70 3.95
N HIS A 186 -4.59 -3.35 3.76
CA HIS A 186 -4.21 -2.33 2.78
C HIS A 186 -4.57 -2.76 1.35
N ALA A 187 -4.25 -4.01 0.98
CA ALA A 187 -4.52 -4.50 -0.36
C ALA A 187 -6.01 -4.62 -0.64
N ILE A 188 -6.74 -5.30 0.23
CA ILE A 188 -8.16 -5.62 0.05
C ILE A 188 -9.01 -4.37 0.25
N GLY A 189 -8.63 -3.52 1.20
CA GLY A 189 -9.42 -2.35 1.55
C GLY A 189 -9.52 -1.29 0.47
N LEU A 190 -8.66 -1.33 -0.55
CA LEU A 190 -8.69 -0.39 -1.68
C LEU A 190 -9.19 -1.03 -2.99
N ILE A 191 -9.56 -2.31 -2.95
CA ILE A 191 -10.11 -3.04 -4.09
C ILE A 191 -11.64 -2.92 -4.07
N ASP A 192 -12.22 -2.34 -5.12
CA ASP A 192 -13.67 -2.25 -5.31
C ASP A 192 -14.20 -3.55 -5.93
N HIS A 193 -14.27 -4.59 -5.10
CA HIS A 193 -14.74 -5.93 -5.48
C HIS A 193 -15.72 -6.46 -4.43
N PRO A 194 -16.80 -7.18 -4.79
CA PRO A 194 -17.80 -7.65 -3.82
C PRO A 194 -17.21 -8.46 -2.64
N ILE A 195 -16.21 -9.30 -2.91
CA ILE A 195 -15.54 -10.10 -1.87
C ILE A 195 -14.65 -9.21 -0.99
N ALA A 196 -13.99 -8.21 -1.56
CA ALA A 196 -13.19 -7.26 -0.79
C ALA A 196 -14.08 -6.43 0.18
N ILE A 197 -15.28 -6.08 -0.27
CA ILE A 197 -16.29 -5.40 0.56
C ILE A 197 -16.76 -6.30 1.70
N SER A 198 -17.00 -7.61 1.47
CA SER A 198 -17.31 -8.58 2.54
C SER A 198 -16.19 -8.64 3.60
N LEU A 199 -14.94 -8.69 3.14
CA LEU A 199 -13.76 -8.78 4.00
C LEU A 199 -13.52 -7.52 4.84
N ARG A 200 -13.90 -6.35 4.34
CA ARG A 200 -13.76 -5.06 5.03
C ARG A 200 -14.43 -5.05 6.40
N ASP A 201 -15.62 -5.63 6.55
CA ASP A 201 -16.33 -5.62 7.83
C ASP A 201 -15.54 -6.40 8.90
N ARG A 202 -14.99 -7.56 8.52
CA ARG A 202 -14.08 -8.36 9.38
C ARG A 202 -12.80 -7.60 9.73
N PHE A 203 -12.24 -6.86 8.77
CA PHE A 203 -11.04 -6.07 9.01
C PHE A 203 -11.28 -4.85 9.89
N THR A 204 -12.47 -4.26 9.82
CA THR A 204 -12.81 -3.07 10.62
C THR A 204 -12.70 -3.39 12.11
N GLU A 205 -13.19 -4.54 12.58
CA GLU A 205 -13.03 -4.93 13.98
C GLU A 205 -11.56 -5.10 14.38
N ALA A 206 -10.79 -5.82 13.57
CA ALA A 206 -9.37 -6.04 13.83
C ALA A 206 -8.58 -4.72 13.85
N LEU A 207 -8.91 -3.77 12.97
CA LEU A 207 -8.36 -2.42 12.93
C LEU A 207 -8.54 -1.70 14.27
N MET A 208 -9.76 -1.70 14.80
CA MET A 208 -10.09 -1.03 16.07
C MET A 208 -9.33 -1.64 17.26
N THR A 209 -9.11 -2.96 17.24
CA THR A 209 -8.43 -3.63 18.35
C THR A 209 -6.94 -3.34 18.45
N ARG A 210 -6.32 -2.82 17.39
CA ARG A 210 -4.88 -2.55 17.34
C ARG A 210 -4.53 -1.12 17.77
N GLN A 211 -5.51 -0.21 17.82
CA GLN A 211 -5.25 1.21 18.10
C GLN A 211 -4.43 1.37 19.38
N GLU A 212 -3.32 2.08 19.25
CA GLU A 212 -2.36 2.36 20.31
C GLU A 212 -2.91 3.45 21.25
N ALA A 213 -2.30 3.58 22.43
CA ALA A 213 -2.75 4.50 23.48
C ALA A 213 -2.66 5.98 23.08
N ASP A 214 -1.80 6.32 22.11
CA ASP A 214 -1.67 7.67 21.58
C ASP A 214 -2.74 8.03 20.53
N GLY A 215 -3.53 7.04 20.07
CA GLY A 215 -4.52 7.19 19.00
C GLY A 215 -4.04 6.68 17.63
N SER A 216 -2.79 6.26 17.50
CA SER A 216 -2.18 5.77 16.26
C SER A 216 -2.41 4.26 16.02
N TRP A 217 -1.86 3.76 14.91
CA TRP A 217 -1.69 2.33 14.60
C TRP A 217 -0.20 1.97 14.39
N GLY A 218 0.71 2.69 15.05
CA GLY A 218 2.15 2.50 14.89
C GLY A 218 2.60 2.68 13.44
N ASP A 219 3.35 1.71 12.92
CA ASP A 219 3.87 1.68 11.53
C ASP A 219 2.78 1.62 10.44
N PHE A 220 1.52 1.41 10.81
CA PHE A 220 0.38 1.29 9.89
C PHE A 220 -0.59 2.46 9.94
N SER A 221 -0.25 3.54 10.65
CA SER A 221 -1.13 4.69 10.86
C SER A 221 -1.53 5.35 9.54
N TYR A 222 -0.60 5.56 8.60
CA TYR A 222 -0.94 6.14 7.29
C TYR A 222 -1.95 5.26 6.52
N ILE A 223 -1.68 3.96 6.38
CA ILE A 223 -2.61 3.02 5.73
C ILE A 223 -3.96 3.04 6.41
N THR A 224 -3.98 3.03 7.74
CA THR A 224 -5.22 3.01 8.51
C THR A 224 -6.07 4.25 8.23
N HIS A 225 -5.45 5.44 8.21
CA HIS A 225 -6.16 6.66 7.84
C HIS A 225 -6.69 6.63 6.40
N THR A 226 -5.92 6.11 5.45
CA THR A 226 -6.37 5.91 4.06
C THR A 226 -7.57 4.97 4.00
N LEU A 227 -7.56 3.87 4.76
CA LEU A 227 -8.68 2.93 4.84
C LEU A 227 -9.90 3.58 5.47
N ILE A 228 -9.77 4.31 6.58
CA ILE A 228 -10.88 5.04 7.23
C ILE A 228 -11.53 6.01 6.24
N LYS A 229 -10.72 6.80 5.53
CA LYS A 229 -11.17 7.74 4.50
C LYS A 229 -11.91 7.02 3.37
N HIS A 230 -11.29 5.97 2.81
CA HIS A 230 -11.86 5.21 1.69
C HIS A 230 -13.16 4.50 2.07
N TRP A 231 -13.23 4.02 3.31
CA TRP A 231 -14.37 3.30 3.84
C TRP A 231 -15.48 4.23 4.37
N ALA A 232 -15.23 5.53 4.48
CA ALA A 232 -16.17 6.50 5.08
C ALA A 232 -16.61 6.07 6.49
N LEU A 233 -15.62 5.71 7.31
CA LEU A 233 -15.77 5.25 8.70
C LEU A 233 -15.73 6.39 9.72
#